data_AF-A0A963FNP1-F1
#
_entry.id   AF-A0A963FNP1-F1
#
_cell.length_a   1.000
_cell.length_b   1.000
_cell.length_c   1.000
_cell.angle_alpha   90.00
_cell.angle_beta   90.00
_cell.angle_gamma   90.00
#
_symmetry.space_group_name_H-M   'P 1'
#
loop_
_entity.id
_entity.type
_entity.pdbx_description
1 polymer ?
#
loop_
_entity_poly.entity_id
_entity_poly.type
_entity_poly.pdbx_seq_one_letter_code
_entity_poly.pdbx_strand_id
1 'polypeptide(L)'
;RQLLARCICSQGRYTEAEAQFRDVLEHQISVLGEEHPDTLITRQLLARCICSQGRYTEAEAQFRDVLKRQISVLGEEHPDTLKTRRDLADCIDNQSRNAEAEAQ
;
A
#
# COMPACT_ATOMS: atom_id res chain seq x y z
N ARG A 1 26.27 -4.95 -12.43
CA ARG A 1 26.15 -3.49 -12.14
C ARG A 1 24.86 -2.85 -12.68
N GLN A 2 24.31 -3.23 -13.85
CA GLN A 2 23.07 -2.64 -14.39
C GLN A 2 21.80 -2.94 -13.56
N LEU A 3 21.74 -4.08 -12.85
CA LEU A 3 20.60 -4.42 -11.98
C LEU A 3 20.49 -3.50 -10.76
N LEU A 4 21.63 -3.12 -10.16
CA LEU A 4 21.64 -2.25 -8.98
C LEU A 4 21.12 -0.85 -9.31
N ALA A 5 21.56 -0.28 -10.44
CA ALA A 5 21.11 1.04 -10.89
C ALA A 5 19.59 1.04 -11.19
N ARG A 6 19.06 -0.01 -11.83
CA ARG A 6 17.62 -0.13 -12.09
C ARG A 6 16.80 -0.27 -10.79
N CYS A 7 17.27 -1.07 -9.83
CA CYS A 7 16.63 -1.20 -8.51
C CYS A 7 16.69 0.09 -7.69
N ILE A 8 17.81 0.82 -7.71
CA ILE A 8 17.96 2.10 -7.02
C ILE A 8 17.06 3.16 -7.68
N CYS A 9 17.02 3.22 -9.02
CA CYS A 9 16.11 4.13 -9.72
C CYS A 9 14.63 3.81 -9.45
N SER A 10 14.25 2.53 -9.31
CA SER A 10 12.87 2.18 -8.94
C SER A 10 12.58 2.49 -7.47
N GLN A 11 13.51 2.20 -6.55
CA GLN A 11 13.35 2.50 -5.13
C GLN A 11 13.22 4.01 -4.88
N GLY A 12 14.07 4.84 -5.51
CA GLY A 12 13.96 6.30 -5.41
C GLY A 12 12.58 6.83 -5.84
N ARG A 13 12.04 6.28 -6.95
CA ARG A 13 10.69 6.63 -7.43
C ARG A 13 9.57 6.21 -6.46
N TYR A 14 9.73 5.10 -5.76
CA TYR A 14 8.75 4.66 -4.77
C TYR A 14 8.82 5.50 -3.49
N THR A 15 10.01 5.89 -3.03
CA THR A 15 10.16 6.79 -1.88
C THR A 15 9.55 8.17 -2.17
N GLU A 16 9.76 8.72 -3.37
CA GLU A 16 9.11 9.95 -3.80
C GLU A 16 7.58 9.80 -3.86
N ALA A 17 7.08 8.68 -4.43
CA ALA A 17 5.65 8.40 -4.48
C ALA A 17 5.02 8.26 -3.09
N GLU A 18 5.71 7.62 -2.14
CA GLU A 18 5.28 7.49 -0.75
C GLU A 18 5.11 8.86 -0.08
N ALA A 19 6.09 9.76 -0.27
CA ALA A 19 6.01 11.12 0.26
C ALA A 19 4.79 11.87 -0.32
N GLN A 20 4.60 11.82 -1.63
CA GLN A 20 3.45 12.46 -2.29
C GLN A 20 2.10 11.89 -1.81
N PHE A 21 2.00 10.57 -1.64
CA PHE A 21 0.76 9.97 -1.12
C PHE A 21 0.49 10.36 0.34
N ARG A 22 1.53 10.55 1.17
CA ARG A 22 1.35 11.07 2.54
C ARG A 22 0.84 12.51 2.54
N ASP A 23 1.45 13.38 1.73
CA ASP A 23 1.02 14.78 1.62
C ASP A 23 -0.45 14.89 1.16
N VAL A 24 -0.81 14.12 0.12
CA VAL A 24 -2.20 14.05 -0.37
C VAL A 24 -3.13 13.51 0.71
N LEU A 25 -2.70 12.49 1.46
CA LEU A 25 -3.50 11.88 2.51
C LEU A 25 -3.77 12.86 3.65
N GLU A 26 -2.77 13.62 4.10
CA GLU A 26 -2.95 14.65 5.14
C GLU A 26 -3.95 15.71 4.70
N HIS A 27 -3.84 16.18 3.45
CA HIS A 27 -4.80 17.12 2.88
C HIS A 27 -6.22 16.53 2.80
N GLN A 28 -6.37 15.30 2.32
CA GLN A 28 -7.68 14.64 2.23
C GLN A 28 -8.30 14.38 3.59
N ILE A 29 -7.52 13.98 4.60
CA ILE A 29 -8.01 13.83 5.97
C ILE A 29 -8.53 15.16 6.49
N SER A 30 -7.82 16.27 6.26
CA SER A 30 -8.25 17.59 6.71
C SER A 30 -9.50 18.12 6.01
N VAL A 31 -9.71 17.78 4.72
CA VAL A 31 -10.80 18.35 3.90
C VAL A 31 -12.03 17.43 3.85
N LEU A 32 -11.82 16.12 3.72
CA LEU A 32 -12.86 15.12 3.48
C LEU A 32 -13.13 14.23 4.71
N GLY A 33 -12.14 14.10 5.60
CA GLY A 33 -12.18 13.21 6.75
C GLY A 33 -11.56 11.84 6.47
N GLU A 34 -11.28 11.09 7.55
CA GLU A 34 -10.55 9.82 7.49
C GLU A 34 -11.29 8.68 6.81
N GLU A 35 -12.63 8.69 6.88
CA GLU A 35 -13.48 7.62 6.36
C GLU A 35 -14.02 7.91 4.96
N HIS A 36 -13.66 9.05 4.37
CA HIS A 36 -14.10 9.39 3.02
C HIS A 36 -13.53 8.39 2.00
N PRO A 37 -14.32 7.90 1.03
CA PRO A 37 -13.88 6.91 0.05
C PRO A 37 -12.55 7.26 -0.64
N ASP A 38 -12.38 8.52 -1.07
CA ASP A 38 -11.13 8.98 -1.69
C ASP A 38 -9.93 8.92 -0.74
N THR A 39 -10.13 9.25 0.55
CA THR A 39 -9.09 9.14 1.59
C THR A 39 -8.69 7.68 1.77
N LEU A 40 -9.66 6.75 1.81
CA LEU A 40 -9.40 5.32 1.93
C LEU A 40 -8.66 4.76 0.70
N ILE A 41 -9.00 5.22 -0.51
CA ILE A 41 -8.29 4.87 -1.75
C ILE A 41 -6.83 5.35 -1.69
N THR A 42 -6.57 6.59 -1.25
CA THR A 42 -5.19 7.08 -1.10
C THR A 42 -4.40 6.27 -0.08
N ARG A 43 -5.01 5.87 1.05
CA ARG A 43 -4.36 4.97 2.02
C ARG A 43 -4.02 3.61 1.42
N GLN A 44 -4.91 3.03 0.60
CA GLN A 44 -4.63 1.78 -0.13
C GLN A 44 -3.42 1.96 -1.07
N LEU A 45 -3.36 3.06 -1.81
CA LEU A 45 -2.26 3.34 -2.75
C LEU A 45 -0.93 3.52 -2.02
N LEU A 46 -0.94 4.17 -0.85
CA LEU A 46 0.22 4.30 0.02
C LEU A 46 0.72 2.93 0.49
N ALA A 47 -0.18 2.05 0.97
CA ALA A 47 0.18 0.69 1.38
C ALA A 47 0.82 -0.11 0.23
N ARG A 48 0.27 0.01 -0.99
CA ARG A 48 0.83 -0.63 -2.19
C ARG A 48 2.22 -0.08 -2.56
N CYS A 49 2.45 1.21 -2.35
CA CYS A 49 3.75 1.82 -2.56
C CYS A 49 4.80 1.30 -1.57
N ILE A 50 4.43 1.16 -0.30
CA ILE A 50 5.27 0.59 0.77
C ILE A 50 5.60 -0.88 0.45
N CYS A 51 4.61 -1.66 0.01
CA CYS A 51 4.82 -3.05 -0.43
C CYS A 51 5.82 -3.13 -1.60
N SER A 52 5.73 -2.21 -2.55
CA SER A 52 6.64 -2.16 -3.71
C SER A 52 8.09 -1.81 -3.34
N GLN A 53 8.31 -1.26 -2.14
CA GLN A 53 9.64 -1.01 -1.57
C GLN A 53 10.21 -2.20 -0.78
N GLY A 54 9.46 -3.31 -0.68
CA GLY A 54 9.85 -4.48 0.11
C GLY A 54 9.54 -4.37 1.61
N ARG A 55 8.87 -3.29 2.05
CA ARG A 55 8.45 -3.10 3.45
C ARG A 55 7.13 -3.83 3.74
N TYR A 56 7.11 -5.14 3.53
CA TYR A 56 5.88 -5.93 3.49
C TYR A 56 5.08 -5.91 4.81
N THR A 57 5.74 -6.01 5.96
CA THR A 57 5.08 -6.01 7.28
C THR A 57 4.32 -4.70 7.54
N GLU A 58 4.90 -3.57 7.13
CA GLU A 58 4.24 -2.27 7.26
C GLU A 58 3.08 -2.13 6.28
N ALA A 59 3.27 -2.56 5.03
CA ALA A 59 2.22 -2.56 4.03
C ALA A 59 1.03 -3.44 4.43
N GLU A 60 1.28 -4.64 4.96
CA GLU A 60 0.24 -5.54 5.47
C GLU A 60 -0.61 -4.86 6.55
N ALA A 61 0.03 -4.21 7.53
CA ALA A 61 -0.68 -3.51 8.60
C ALA A 61 -1.58 -2.40 8.05
N GLN A 62 -1.08 -1.61 7.08
CA GLN A 62 -1.84 -0.55 6.43
C GLN A 62 -3.01 -1.11 5.60
N PHE A 63 -2.78 -2.17 4.81
CA PHE A 63 -3.84 -2.82 4.04
C PHE A 63 -4.95 -3.37 4.92
N ARG A 64 -4.62 -3.99 6.06
CA ARG A 64 -5.62 -4.50 7.01
C ARG A 64 -6.46 -3.38 7.62
N ASP A 65 -5.86 -2.25 7.98
CA ASP A 65 -6.59 -1.09 8.50
C ASP A 65 -7.55 -0.52 7.46
N VAL A 66 -7.05 -0.27 6.24
CA VAL A 66 -7.86 0.25 5.12
C VAL A 66 -8.99 -0.70 4.75
N LEU A 67 -8.72 -2.00 4.70
CA LEU A 67 -9.72 -3.01 4.38
C LEU A 67 -10.87 -3.00 5.39
N LYS A 68 -10.55 -2.92 6.69
CA LYS A 68 -11.56 -2.85 7.75
C LYS A 68 -12.46 -1.62 7.59
N ARG A 69 -11.87 -0.46 7.30
CA ARG A 69 -12.61 0.79 7.07
C ARG A 69 -13.46 0.72 5.79
N GLN A 70 -12.89 0.25 4.68
CA GLN A 70 -13.61 0.08 3.41
C GLN A 70 -14.79 -0.89 3.55
N ILE A 71 -14.65 -1.99 4.28
CA ILE A 71 -15.78 -2.90 4.56
C ILE A 71 -16.89 -2.15 5.31
N SER A 72 -16.54 -1.31 6.30
CA SER A 72 -17.51 -0.55 7.08
C SER A 72 -18.19 0.57 6.30
N VAL A 73 -17.49 1.23 5.38
CA VAL A 73 -17.97 2.42 4.65
C VAL A 73 -18.60 2.06 3.30
N LEU A 74 -17.98 1.16 2.55
CA LEU A 74 -18.33 0.83 1.16
C LEU A 74 -19.02 -0.54 1.04
N GLY A 75 -18.80 -1.44 2.01
CA GLY A 75 -19.26 -2.82 1.98
C GLY A 75 -18.22 -3.81 1.44
N GLU A 76 -18.44 -5.09 1.70
CA GLU A 76 -17.49 -6.17 1.38
C GLU A 76 -17.32 -6.39 -0.14
N GLU A 77 -18.41 -6.28 -0.89
CA GLU A 77 -18.46 -6.52 -2.34
C GLU A 77 -18.08 -5.29 -3.18
N HIS A 78 -17.76 -4.16 -2.54
CA HIS A 78 -17.39 -2.95 -3.26
C HIS A 78 -16.09 -3.18 -4.05
N PRO A 79 -15.99 -2.70 -5.31
CA PRO A 79 -14.79 -2.90 -6.14
C PRO A 79 -13.48 -2.49 -5.47
N ASP A 80 -13.46 -1.38 -4.71
CA ASP A 80 -12.27 -0.93 -3.99
C ASP A 80 -11.91 -1.85 -2.81
N THR A 81 -12.90 -2.35 -2.07
CA THR A 81 -12.69 -3.33 -0.99
C THR A 81 -12.08 -4.62 -1.56
N LEU A 82 -12.62 -5.13 -2.66
CA LEU A 82 -12.12 -6.32 -3.34
C LEU A 82 -10.70 -6.10 -3.87
N LYS A 83 -10.39 -4.90 -4.38
CA LYS A 83 -9.06 -4.54 -4.84
C LYS A 83 -8.06 -4.51 -3.68
N THR A 84 -8.42 -3.93 -2.53
CA THR A 84 -7.57 -3.94 -1.33
C THR A 84 -7.30 -5.36 -0.83
N ARG A 85 -8.30 -6.27 -0.88
CA ARG A 85 -8.10 -7.69 -0.54
C ARG A 85 -7.06 -8.36 -1.45
N ARG A 86 -7.13 -8.08 -2.76
CA ARG A 86 -6.16 -8.59 -3.73
C ARG A 86 -4.76 -8.05 -3.44
N ASP A 87 -4.64 -6.73 -3.28
CA ASP A 87 -3.35 -6.09 -3.02
C ASP A 87 -2.72 -6.58 -1.70
N LEU A 88 -3.54 -6.86 -0.67
CA LEU A 88 -3.10 -7.49 0.58
C LEU A 88 -2.57 -8.92 0.36
N ALA A 89 -3.29 -9.74 -0.41
CA ALA A 89 -2.87 -11.10 -0.72
C ALA A 89 -1.53 -11.11 -1.48
N ASP A 90 -1.38 -10.23 -2.47
CA ASP A 90 -0.14 -10.07 -3.23
C ASP A 90 1.02 -9.59 -2.33
N CYS A 91 0.74 -8.70 -1.37
CA CYS A 91 1.73 -8.26 -0.39
C CYS A 91 2.25 -9.41 0.48
N ILE A 92 1.34 -10.27 0.98
CA ILE A 92 1.70 -11.43 1.81
C ILE A 92 2.48 -12.46 0.98
N ASP A 93 2.07 -12.75 -0.25
CA ASP A 93 2.82 -13.67 -1.13
C ASP A 93 4.26 -13.18 -1.37
N ASN A 94 4.42 -11.89 -1.67
CA ASN A 94 5.75 -11.30 -1.84
C ASN A 94 6.58 -11.33 -0.55
N GLN A 95 5.95 -11.16 0.61
CA GLN A 95 6.61 -11.29 1.91
C GLN A 95 7.15 -12.71 2.13
N SER A 96 6.33 -13.73 1.87
CA SER A 96 6.73 -15.13 2.01
C SER A 96 7.90 -15.48 1.08
N ARG A 97 7.82 -15.07 -0.19
CA ARG A 97 8.88 -15.31 -1.18
C ARG A 97 10.18 -14.59 -0.84
N ASN A 98 10.10 -13.40 -0.26
CA ASN A 98 11.27 -12.65 0.17
C ASN A 98 11.93 -13.29 1.40
N ALA A 99 11.13 -13.72 2.37
CA ALA A 99 11.62 -14.47 3.54
C ALA A 99 12.31 -15.80 3.14
N GLU A 100 11.78 -16.50 2.13
CA GLU A 100 12.41 -17.70 1.57
C GLU A 100 13.75 -17.38 0.87
N ALA A 101 13.82 -16.26 0.14
CA ALA A 101 15.03 -15.84 -0.55
C ALA A 101 16.15 -15.39 0.41
N GLU A 102 15.82 -14.84 1.57
CA GLU A 102 16.79 -14.44 2.61
C GLU A 102 17.29 -15.64 3.45
N ALA A 103 16.57 -16.76 3.45
CA ALA A 103 16.94 -17.96 4.19
C ALA A 103 17.86 -18.94 3.42
N GLN A 104 18.18 -18.65 2.15
CA GLN A 104 19.06 -19.45 1.28
C GLN A 104 20.45 -18.82 1.12
#